data_AF-A0A2V9I765-F1
#
_entry.id   AF-A0A2V9I765-F1
#
_cell.length_a   1.000
_cell.length_b   1.000
_cell.length_c   1.000
_cell.angle_alpha   90.00
_cell.angle_beta   90.00
_cell.angle_gamma   90.00
#
_symmetry.space_group_name_H-M   'P 1'
#
loop_
_entity.id
_entity.type
_entity.pdbx_description
1 polymer ?
#
loop_
_entity_poly.entity_id
_entity_poly.type
_entity_poly.pdbx_seq_one_letter_code
_entity_poly.pdbx_strand_id
1 'polypeptide(L)'
;MRGAYVEGHVKKFMRLDRKPQPRRFQVARLEISEARVLRLDGQILIFEFEVPATGFLLPHDGTTVHVRFDDGIESDARVLSRESSASGPHQAGLTVRLALKLGAHHCWHHNAARLHWTGHLQLPAQESQEYDVDLHITLGVKGGSRL
;
A
#
# COMPACT_ATOMS: atom_id res chain seq x y z
N MET A 1 -19.52 -13.45 78.02
CA MET A 1 -20.02 -12.07 77.75
C MET A 1 -19.76 -11.80 76.27
N ARG A 2 -20.80 -11.85 75.41
CA ARG A 2 -21.50 -10.68 74.82
C ARG A 2 -20.50 -9.70 74.19
N GLY A 3 -20.30 -9.72 72.87
CA GLY A 3 -21.13 -9.03 71.86
C GLY A 3 -20.35 -7.78 71.39
N ALA A 4 -20.44 -7.22 70.19
CA ALA A 4 -21.28 -7.39 69.01
C ALA A 4 -20.71 -6.45 67.92
N TYR A 5 -20.79 -6.88 66.64
CA TYR A 5 -20.99 -6.10 65.39
C TYR A 5 -20.02 -4.96 64.97
N VAL A 6 -19.87 -4.53 63.71
CA VAL A 6 -19.97 -4.98 62.30
C VAL A 6 -19.59 -3.71 61.50
N GLU A 7 -18.72 -3.80 60.50
CA GLU A 7 -18.76 -3.01 59.24
C GLU A 7 -17.52 -3.43 58.42
N GLY A 8 -17.61 -4.04 57.24
CA GLY A 8 -18.48 -3.66 56.14
C GLY A 8 -17.70 -2.77 55.19
N HIS A 9 -16.81 -3.34 54.36
CA HIS A 9 -16.50 -2.75 53.06
C HIS A 9 -15.92 -3.78 52.10
N VAL A 10 -16.82 -4.28 51.25
CA VAL A 10 -16.53 -5.06 50.05
C VAL A 10 -15.93 -4.12 49.01
N LYS A 11 -14.63 -4.22 48.72
CA LYS A 11 -14.07 -3.67 47.48
C LYS A 11 -14.15 -4.72 46.38
N LYS A 12 -15.24 -4.58 45.63
CA LYS A 12 -15.60 -5.24 44.37
C LYS A 12 -14.38 -5.29 43.44
N PHE A 13 -13.80 -6.46 43.23
CA PHE A 13 -12.84 -6.69 42.15
C PHE A 13 -13.58 -6.54 40.82
N MET A 14 -13.52 -5.33 40.24
CA MET A 14 -13.82 -5.12 38.83
C MET A 14 -12.76 -5.89 38.03
N ARG A 15 -13.12 -7.12 37.63
CA ARG A 15 -12.45 -7.77 36.49
C ARG A 15 -12.72 -6.85 35.31
N LEU A 16 -11.71 -6.07 34.93
CA LEU A 16 -11.66 -5.53 33.57
C LEU A 16 -11.63 -6.75 32.66
N ASP A 17 -12.78 -7.08 32.09
CA ASP A 17 -12.87 -7.82 30.84
C ASP A 17 -12.01 -7.07 29.82
N ARG A 18 -10.72 -7.39 29.79
CA ARG A 18 -9.87 -7.13 28.63
C ARG A 18 -10.49 -7.95 27.52
N LYS A 19 -11.40 -7.30 26.78
CA LYS A 19 -11.82 -7.77 25.46
C LYS A 19 -10.56 -8.20 24.74
N PRO A 20 -10.48 -9.44 24.23
CA PRO A 20 -9.32 -9.86 23.44
C PRO A 20 -9.15 -8.82 22.35
N GLN A 21 -8.01 -8.12 22.36
CA GLN A 21 -7.62 -7.29 21.24
C GLN A 21 -7.70 -8.19 20.01
N PRO A 22 -8.42 -7.79 18.94
CA PRO A 22 -8.37 -8.56 17.71
C PRO A 22 -6.89 -8.69 17.38
N ARG A 23 -6.43 -9.94 17.22
CA ARG A 23 -5.08 -10.21 16.73
C ARG A 23 -4.91 -9.33 15.51
N ARG A 24 -4.05 -8.31 15.59
CA ARG A 24 -3.62 -7.58 14.39
C ARG A 24 -3.00 -8.66 13.53
N PHE A 25 -3.73 -9.13 12.52
CA PHE A 25 -3.13 -9.86 11.42
C PHE A 25 -2.05 -8.92 10.93
N GLN A 26 -0.78 -9.30 11.14
CA GLN A 26 0.32 -8.59 10.53
C GLN A 26 0.15 -8.83 9.03
N VAL A 27 -0.41 -7.85 8.33
CA VAL A 27 -0.46 -7.87 6.87
C VAL A 27 1.01 -7.90 6.44
N ALA A 28 1.38 -8.94 5.69
CA ALA A 28 2.76 -9.09 5.26
C ALA A 28 3.09 -7.98 4.25
N ARG A 29 4.36 -7.54 4.23
CA ARG A 29 4.81 -6.44 3.39
C ARG A 29 5.61 -6.97 2.19
N LEU A 30 5.36 -6.43 1.01
CA LEU A 30 6.10 -6.70 -0.22
C LEU A 30 6.79 -5.41 -0.68
N GLU A 31 8.11 -5.43 -0.77
CA GLU A 31 8.90 -4.30 -1.27
C GLU A 31 9.34 -4.57 -2.71
N ILE A 32 9.02 -3.65 -3.62
CA ILE A 32 9.46 -3.67 -5.00
C ILE A 32 10.63 -2.70 -5.13
N SER A 33 11.83 -3.25 -5.28
CA SER A 33 13.09 -2.51 -5.21
C SER A 33 13.43 -1.77 -6.50
N GLU A 34 12.94 -2.26 -7.63
CA GLU A 34 13.31 -1.75 -8.96
C GLU A 34 12.05 -1.47 -9.80
N ALA A 35 12.01 -0.27 -10.37
CA ALA A 35 11.01 0.15 -11.32
C ALA A 35 11.63 1.05 -12.38
N ARG A 36 11.20 0.88 -13.64
CA ARG A 36 11.64 1.69 -14.77
C ARG A 36 10.49 2.55 -15.27
N VAL A 37 10.68 3.86 -15.22
CA VAL A 37 9.73 4.82 -15.83
C VAL A 37 9.76 4.65 -17.34
N LEU A 38 8.59 4.46 -17.93
CA LEU A 38 8.39 4.38 -19.39
C LEU A 38 7.90 5.71 -19.95
N ARG A 39 7.00 6.38 -19.23
CA ARG A 39 6.42 7.67 -19.62
C ARG A 39 6.04 8.47 -18.38
N LEU A 40 6.29 9.78 -18.46
CA LEU A 40 5.85 10.76 -17.48
C LEU A 40 5.28 11.94 -18.27
N ASP A 41 3.99 12.22 -18.06
CA ASP A 41 3.25 13.23 -18.81
C ASP A 41 2.23 13.93 -17.91
N GLY A 42 2.62 15.07 -17.34
CA GLY A 42 1.81 15.85 -16.40
C GLY A 42 1.36 15.02 -15.19
N GLN A 43 0.10 14.60 -15.22
CA GLN A 43 -0.55 13.78 -14.17
C GLN A 43 -0.38 12.28 -14.37
N ILE A 44 0.11 11.83 -15.53
CA ILE A 44 0.22 10.41 -15.89
C ILE A 44 1.64 9.93 -15.68
N LEU A 45 1.78 8.81 -14.98
CA LEU A 45 3.01 8.04 -14.84
C LEU A 45 2.75 6.64 -15.36
N ILE A 46 3.58 6.16 -16.28
CA ILE A 46 3.60 4.78 -16.73
C ILE A 46 4.99 4.23 -16.46
N PHE A 47 5.05 3.11 -15.76
CA PHE A 47 6.29 2.45 -15.41
C PHE A 47 6.10 0.95 -15.45
N GLU A 48 7.23 0.25 -15.44
CA GLU A 48 7.27 -1.20 -15.31
C GLU A 48 8.12 -1.61 -14.13
N PHE A 49 7.84 -2.79 -13.60
CA PHE A 49 8.59 -3.40 -12.51
C PHE A 49 8.50 -4.92 -12.60
N GLU A 50 9.39 -5.61 -11.90
CA GLU A 50 9.39 -7.06 -11.81
C GLU A 50 8.40 -7.54 -10.74
N VAL A 51 7.58 -8.53 -11.06
CA VAL A 51 6.62 -9.11 -10.13
C VAL A 51 7.36 -9.80 -8.98
N PRO A 52 7.10 -9.40 -7.70
CA PRO A 52 7.90 -9.84 -6.57
C PRO A 52 7.60 -11.27 -6.11
N ALA A 53 6.41 -11.79 -6.42
CA ALA A 53 5.99 -13.13 -6.00
C ALA A 53 4.97 -13.74 -6.99
N THR A 54 5.00 -15.05 -7.16
CA THR A 54 4.02 -15.77 -7.98
C THR A 54 2.63 -15.67 -7.36
N GLY A 55 1.62 -15.44 -8.20
CA GLY A 55 0.24 -15.18 -7.78
C GLY A 55 -0.07 -13.70 -7.58
N PHE A 56 0.89 -12.80 -7.77
CA PHE A 56 0.68 -11.37 -7.57
C PHE A 56 -0.36 -10.80 -8.53
N LEU A 57 -1.29 -10.03 -7.95
CA LEU A 57 -2.32 -9.30 -8.65
C LEU A 57 -1.97 -7.81 -8.65
N LEU A 58 -1.83 -7.24 -9.85
CA LEU A 58 -1.81 -5.81 -10.04
C LEU A 58 -3.14 -5.20 -9.59
N PRO A 59 -3.11 -4.00 -9.01
CA PRO A 59 -4.33 -3.29 -8.60
C PRO A 59 -5.23 -3.03 -9.82
N HIS A 60 -6.55 -3.04 -9.59
CA HIS A 60 -7.54 -2.87 -10.64
C HIS A 60 -7.79 -1.40 -11.00
N ASP A 61 -8.61 -1.15 -12.01
CA ASP A 61 -8.96 0.20 -12.44
C ASP A 61 -9.55 1.02 -11.29
N GLY A 62 -9.07 2.26 -11.14
CA GLY A 62 -9.55 3.17 -10.10
C GLY A 62 -9.06 2.86 -8.67
N THR A 63 -8.32 1.77 -8.43
CA THR A 63 -7.66 1.54 -7.13
C THR A 63 -6.79 2.75 -6.77
N THR A 64 -6.87 3.18 -5.51
CA THR A 64 -6.03 4.25 -4.98
C THR A 64 -4.63 3.72 -4.71
N VAL A 65 -3.62 4.43 -5.19
CA VAL A 65 -2.23 4.26 -4.79
C VAL A 65 -1.81 5.52 -4.06
N HIS A 66 -1.36 5.38 -2.82
CA HIS A 66 -0.82 6.49 -2.05
C HIS A 66 0.59 6.82 -2.55
N VAL A 67 0.87 8.11 -2.69
CA VAL A 67 2.11 8.62 -3.25
C VAL A 67 2.73 9.58 -2.25
N ARG A 68 4.00 9.35 -1.93
CA ARG A 68 4.82 10.28 -1.15
C ARG A 68 6.05 10.66 -1.95
N PHE A 69 6.15 11.93 -2.30
CA PHE A 69 7.29 12.47 -3.04
C PHE A 69 8.50 12.69 -2.14
N ASP A 70 9.68 12.85 -2.75
CA ASP A 70 10.95 13.05 -2.05
C ASP A 70 11.05 14.39 -1.31
N ASP A 71 10.29 15.39 -1.75
CA ASP A 71 10.15 16.70 -1.08
C ASP A 71 9.17 16.70 0.11
N GLY A 72 8.55 15.54 0.39
CA GLY A 72 7.62 15.35 1.50
C GLY A 72 6.14 15.62 1.15
N ILE A 73 5.83 16.00 -0.08
CA ILE A 73 4.43 16.14 -0.54
C ILE A 73 3.79 14.75 -0.61
N GLU A 74 2.54 14.66 -0.14
CA GLU A 74 1.72 13.45 -0.22
C GLU A 74 0.54 13.66 -1.18
N SER A 75 0.16 12.61 -1.90
CA SER A 75 -0.90 12.61 -2.89
C SER A 75 -1.53 11.23 -3.03
N ASP A 76 -2.67 11.17 -3.68
CA ASP A 76 -3.25 9.93 -4.19
C ASP A 76 -3.17 9.88 -5.72
N ALA A 77 -2.93 8.69 -6.25
CA ALA A 77 -3.05 8.38 -7.66
C ALA A 77 -4.10 7.28 -7.87
N ARG A 78 -4.68 7.25 -9.08
CA ARG A 78 -5.62 6.23 -9.52
C ARG A 78 -4.98 5.36 -10.58
N VAL A 79 -5.18 4.06 -10.47
CA VAL A 79 -4.75 3.10 -11.50
C VAL A 79 -5.57 3.28 -12.77
N LEU A 80 -4.88 3.26 -13.92
CA LEU A 80 -5.46 3.29 -15.25
C LEU A 80 -5.28 1.92 -15.92
N SER A 81 -6.29 1.06 -15.87
CA SER A 81 -6.18 -0.33 -16.36
C SER A 81 -5.94 -0.43 -17.86
N ARG A 82 -6.44 0.52 -18.66
CA ARG A 82 -6.25 0.50 -20.12
C ARG A 82 -4.79 0.66 -20.55
N GLU A 83 -3.98 1.32 -19.73
CA GLU A 83 -2.55 1.54 -19.98
C GLU A 83 -1.65 0.63 -19.13
N SER A 84 -2.25 -0.17 -18.24
CA SER A 84 -1.57 -1.14 -17.38
C SER A 84 -1.62 -2.53 -17.99
N SER A 85 -0.74 -3.42 -17.51
CA SER A 85 -0.89 -4.85 -17.73
C SER A 85 -2.18 -5.35 -17.08
N ALA A 86 -2.69 -6.50 -17.53
CA ALA A 86 -3.85 -7.15 -16.90
C ALA A 86 -3.57 -7.44 -15.42
N SER A 87 -4.62 -7.47 -14.58
CA SER A 87 -4.46 -7.63 -13.12
C SER A 87 -3.66 -8.88 -12.75
N GLY A 88 -3.83 -10.01 -13.43
CA GLY A 88 -3.12 -11.26 -13.13
C GLY A 88 -4.07 -12.40 -12.79
N PRO A 89 -3.61 -13.50 -12.18
CA PRO A 89 -2.34 -13.65 -11.45
C PRO A 89 -1.08 -13.75 -12.33
N HIS A 90 0.02 -13.16 -11.86
CA HIS A 90 1.31 -13.18 -12.56
C HIS A 90 2.33 -14.13 -11.94
N GLN A 91 3.32 -14.54 -12.72
CA GLN A 91 4.48 -15.29 -12.23
C GLN A 91 5.55 -14.32 -11.69
N ALA A 92 6.27 -14.71 -10.64
CA ALA A 92 7.44 -13.99 -10.16
C ALA A 92 8.46 -13.79 -11.29
N GLY A 93 9.18 -12.67 -11.30
CA GLY A 93 10.16 -12.37 -12.33
C GLY A 93 9.57 -11.80 -13.63
N LEU A 94 8.24 -11.81 -13.79
CA LEU A 94 7.60 -11.21 -14.96
C LEU A 94 7.66 -9.68 -14.86
N THR A 95 8.09 -9.00 -15.92
CA THR A 95 7.98 -7.54 -16.01
C THR A 95 6.54 -7.16 -16.36
N VAL A 96 5.91 -6.35 -15.51
CA VAL A 96 4.54 -5.85 -15.71
C VAL A 96 4.52 -4.33 -15.73
N ARG A 97 3.50 -3.76 -16.40
CA ARG A 97 3.30 -2.32 -16.53
C ARG A 97 2.18 -1.84 -15.61
N LEU A 98 2.39 -0.72 -14.93
CA LEU A 98 1.35 -0.01 -14.18
C LEU A 98 1.30 1.46 -14.61
N ALA A 99 0.09 1.94 -14.86
CA ALA A 99 -0.19 3.32 -15.21
C ALA A 99 -1.01 3.98 -14.11
N LEU A 100 -0.55 5.16 -13.67
CA LEU A 100 -1.12 5.91 -12.56
C LEU A 100 -1.46 7.34 -13.01
N LYS A 101 -2.58 7.86 -12.49
CA LYS A 101 -3.01 9.25 -12.66
C LYS A 101 -3.15 9.95 -11.33
N LEU A 102 -2.44 11.06 -11.13
CA LEU A 102 -2.61 11.94 -9.97
C LEU A 102 -3.93 12.73 -10.06
N GLY A 103 -4.39 13.23 -8.90
CA GLY A 103 -5.50 14.18 -8.83
C GLY A 103 -5.23 15.51 -9.57
N ALA A 104 -6.30 16.28 -9.81
CA ALA A 104 -6.32 17.43 -10.74
C ALA A 104 -5.34 18.59 -10.43
N HIS A 105 -4.65 18.56 -9.29
CA HIS A 105 -3.77 19.64 -8.84
C HIS A 105 -2.31 19.20 -8.63
N HIS A 106 -1.99 17.93 -8.84
CA HIS A 106 -0.63 17.41 -8.65
C HIS A 106 -0.04 16.96 -9.99
N CYS A 107 1.29 16.88 -10.07
CA CYS A 107 2.01 16.42 -11.26
C CYS A 107 3.23 15.61 -10.84
N TRP A 108 3.78 14.82 -11.75
CA TRP A 108 4.94 13.96 -11.46
C TRP A 108 6.29 14.70 -11.56
N HIS A 109 6.32 16.03 -11.43
CA HIS A 109 7.55 16.84 -11.53
C HIS A 109 8.40 16.81 -10.24
N HIS A 110 8.75 15.62 -9.77
CA HIS A 110 9.58 15.36 -8.59
C HIS A 110 10.75 14.44 -8.96
N ASN A 111 11.77 14.30 -8.11
CA ASN A 111 12.91 13.44 -8.49
C ASN A 111 12.58 11.96 -8.26
N ALA A 112 11.85 11.66 -7.19
CA ALA A 112 11.47 10.32 -6.80
C ALA A 112 10.13 10.30 -6.06
N ALA A 113 9.53 9.12 -5.98
CA ALA A 113 8.32 8.89 -5.20
C ALA A 113 8.35 7.51 -4.54
N ARG A 114 7.66 7.40 -3.41
CA ARG A 114 7.26 6.14 -2.79
C ARG A 114 5.78 5.92 -3.06
N LEU A 115 5.46 4.77 -3.64
CA LEU A 115 4.11 4.34 -3.93
C LEU A 115 3.72 3.27 -2.93
N HIS A 116 2.51 3.34 -2.41
CA HIS A 116 1.99 2.38 -1.45
C HIS A 116 0.53 2.00 -1.76
N TRP A 117 0.22 0.71 -1.73
CA TRP A 117 -1.14 0.20 -1.90
C TRP A 117 -1.31 -1.17 -1.25
N THR A 118 -2.55 -1.55 -0.97
CA THR A 118 -2.89 -2.94 -0.58
C THR A 118 -2.94 -3.82 -1.82
N GLY A 119 -2.04 -4.79 -1.90
CA GLY A 119 -1.95 -5.80 -2.95
C GLY A 119 -2.56 -7.14 -2.52
N HIS A 120 -2.71 -8.02 -3.49
CA HIS A 120 -3.25 -9.37 -3.29
C HIS A 120 -2.34 -10.40 -3.96
N LEU A 121 -2.14 -11.54 -3.30
CA LEU A 121 -1.60 -12.76 -3.92
C LEU A 121 -2.70 -13.82 -4.02
N GLN A 122 -2.86 -14.37 -5.22
CA GLN A 122 -3.74 -15.51 -5.49
C GLN A 122 -2.87 -16.74 -5.76
N LEU A 123 -2.73 -17.60 -4.74
CA LEU A 123 -2.02 -18.87 -4.84
C LEU A 123 -2.98 -20.01 -5.19
N PRO A 124 -2.57 -21.01 -5.99
CA PRO A 124 -3.39 -22.19 -6.24
C PRO A 124 -3.75 -22.90 -4.93
N ALA A 125 -5.03 -23.18 -4.73
CA ALA A 125 -5.59 -23.87 -3.55
C ALA A 125 -5.60 -23.10 -2.21
N GLN A 126 -5.33 -21.79 -2.21
CA GLN A 126 -5.48 -20.94 -1.02
C GLN A 126 -6.42 -19.77 -1.29
N GLU A 127 -7.05 -19.25 -0.22
CA GLU A 127 -7.76 -17.97 -0.29
C GLU A 127 -6.77 -16.84 -0.63
N SER A 128 -7.25 -15.80 -1.29
CA SER A 128 -6.42 -14.64 -1.63
C SER A 128 -5.86 -14.04 -0.35
N GLN A 129 -4.55 -13.79 -0.33
CA GLN A 129 -3.89 -13.16 0.81
C GLN A 129 -3.59 -11.69 0.50
N GLU A 130 -3.88 -10.80 1.45
CA GLU A 130 -3.59 -9.37 1.37
C GLU A 130 -2.17 -9.04 1.84
N TYR A 131 -1.56 -8.06 1.20
CA TYR A 131 -0.22 -7.56 1.51
C TYR A 131 -0.17 -6.04 1.36
N ASP A 132 0.67 -5.39 2.16
CA ASP A 132 1.05 -4.01 1.92
C ASP A 132 2.19 -3.99 0.90
N VAL A 133 2.00 -3.28 -0.21
CA VAL A 133 3.00 -3.17 -1.26
C VAL A 133 3.61 -1.79 -1.21
N ASP A 134 4.94 -1.74 -1.17
CA ASP A 134 5.72 -0.52 -1.23
C ASP A 134 6.67 -0.55 -2.42
N LEU A 135 6.70 0.53 -3.18
CA LEU A 135 7.57 0.67 -4.35
C LEU A 135 8.23 2.04 -4.34
N HIS A 136 9.56 2.06 -4.46
CA HIS A 136 10.31 3.31 -4.65
C HIS A 136 10.63 3.49 -6.14
N ILE A 137 10.30 4.65 -6.71
CA ILE A 137 10.54 4.95 -8.11
C ILE A 137 11.33 6.25 -8.27
N THR A 138 12.37 6.19 -9.10
CA THR A 138 13.09 7.39 -9.55
C THR A 138 12.43 7.92 -10.80
N LEU A 139 11.92 9.14 -10.75
CA LEU A 139 11.15 9.78 -11.83
C LEU A 139 12.06 10.48 -12.86
N GLY A 140 13.31 10.75 -12.49
CA GLY A 140 14.34 11.19 -13.43
C GLY A 140 14.08 12.57 -14.04
N VAL A 141 13.27 13.42 -13.38
CA VAL A 141 13.01 14.80 -13.81
C VAL A 141 14.27 15.64 -13.59
N LYS A 142 15.27 15.47 -14.46
CA LYS A 142 16.34 16.45 -14.63
C LYS A 142 15.68 17.68 -15.21
N GLY A 143 15.69 18.78 -14.45
CA GLY A 143 15.21 20.09 -14.88
C GLY A 143 15.61 20.38 -16.32
N GLY A 144 14.64 20.27 -17.22
CA GLY A 144 14.75 20.72 -18.59
C GLY A 144 14.57 22.23 -18.61
N SER A 145 15.61 22.98 -18.23
CA SER A 145 15.81 24.28 -18.86
C SER A 145 16.02 24.03 -20.35
N ARG A 146 15.00 24.31 -21.15
CA ARG A 146 15.16 24.64 -22.57
C ARG A 146 14.27 25.84 -22.86
N LEU A 147 14.95 27.00 -22.78
CA LEU A 147 14.77 28.26 -23.50
C LEU A 147 13.35 28.68 -23.87
#